data_AF-A0A7X1ZH36-F1
#
_entry.id   AF-A0A7X1ZH36-F1
#
_cell.length_a   1.000
_cell.length_b   1.000
_cell.length_c   1.000
_cell.angle_alpha   90.00
_cell.angle_beta   90.00
_cell.angle_gamma   90.00
#
_symmetry.space_group_name_H-M   'P 1'
#
loop_
_entity.id
_entity.type
_entity.pdbx_description
1 polymer ?
#
loop_
_entity_poly.entity_id
_entity_poly.type
_entity_poly.pdbx_seq_one_letter_code
_entity_poly.pdbx_strand_id
1 'polypeptide(L)'
;MVGLLVVILLGIVAAIWPEMVLLGFALGPLGMAWFAAWGLLPVIAFYVAIILAGALVSWPLGRLRWGIGVLAALAVAFGVPWSANQQTDRAVAAWTAGDVRPGEPVAVDGPVLVRLAPVFTQGRKHPCGPLCQRLLYSGAAPRVLMLPPDREDETAPGFFIERREACPPVPGALPAVAARIAAGDCLVEAPTPVDRATLVYERTRVFDHDDDWRSWPWAQAIRLKRIEIRRGLEPEAERLYRRTAVIAKRLSTPFMIHFGGTSLPEGLAVIRRETANDTFDEEDGFQRPDEQVFGDAVRLSAPEPMDLRATIRAGLPRPGPDKTHAHVLMNEFLDSLWPADAPATDDDLALIELAVNDDRMDNFMGLSEVIHMRDQVPPSLVRAMADRLVRTPGVDYVTPQIADAFVALPPGEAEGARDRLETIARDPMAYPKAGRALSRLADSGPTVLPLLLDVLAVAREVRDRPVERVTVARSLELKVAAEAERGAILAFCRLGPVARPAVEDVLWAMLEARLAEPVVHHNIDAAIDALLSMGIDPAALEARFGASDRWRTVSGRIWSFEKDRRVGRPFCGRVLPPPETAGPGDP
;
A
#
# COMPACT_ATOMS: atom_id res chain seq x y z
N MET A 1 7.52 -41.92 27.05
CA MET A 1 6.40 -41.76 26.09
C MET A 1 5.57 -40.51 26.38
N VAL A 2 5.04 -40.32 27.60
CA VAL A 2 4.23 -39.13 27.97
C VAL A 2 4.97 -37.81 27.77
N GLY A 3 6.24 -37.71 28.19
CA GLY A 3 7.04 -36.49 28.01
C GLY A 3 7.32 -36.11 26.54
N LEU A 4 7.46 -37.11 25.66
CA LEU A 4 7.64 -36.87 24.22
C LEU A 4 6.34 -36.35 23.59
N LEU A 5 5.19 -36.89 24.01
CA LEU A 5 3.88 -36.44 23.56
C LEU A 5 3.60 -34.99 23.97
N VAL A 6 3.99 -34.60 25.18
CA VAL A 6 3.85 -33.23 25.70
C VAL A 6 4.72 -32.23 24.94
N VAL A 7 5.97 -32.59 24.63
CA VAL A 7 6.87 -31.74 23.82
C VAL A 7 6.35 -31.56 22.39
N ILE A 8 5.81 -32.62 21.79
CA ILE A 8 5.20 -32.55 20.44
C ILE A 8 3.94 -31.66 20.45
N LEU A 9 3.06 -31.83 21.46
CA LEU A 9 1.86 -30.99 21.61
C LEU A 9 2.19 -29.51 21.85
N LEU A 10 3.21 -29.20 22.67
CA LEU A 10 3.70 -27.84 22.88
C LEU A 10 4.30 -27.25 21.59
N GLY A 11 5.00 -28.06 20.80
CA GLY A 11 5.49 -27.68 19.47
C GLY A 11 4.38 -27.30 18.50
N ILE A 12 3.27 -28.03 18.51
CA ILE A 12 2.09 -27.75 17.67
C ILE A 12 1.37 -26.48 18.14
N VAL A 13 1.20 -26.28 19.45
CA VAL A 13 0.51 -25.10 20.01
C VAL A 13 1.30 -23.81 19.74
N ALA A 14 2.63 -23.82 19.91
CA ALA A 14 3.48 -22.67 19.63
C ALA A 14 3.52 -22.31 18.13
N ALA A 15 3.28 -23.27 17.24
CA ALA A 15 3.26 -23.06 15.80
C ALA A 15 2.00 -22.32 15.29
N ILE A 16 0.99 -22.10 16.12
CA ILE A 16 -0.31 -21.56 15.71
C ILE A 16 -0.45 -20.05 16.01
N TRP A 17 0.46 -19.42 16.78
CA TRP A 17 0.29 -18.03 17.25
C TRP A 17 1.31 -17.02 16.68
N PRO A 18 0.97 -16.38 15.54
CA PRO A 18 1.85 -15.40 14.88
C PRO A 18 2.15 -14.13 15.69
N GLU A 19 1.28 -13.77 16.64
CA GLU A 19 1.41 -12.58 17.48
C GLU A 19 2.64 -12.65 18.42
N MET A 20 3.20 -13.84 18.64
CA MET A 20 4.32 -14.08 19.56
C MET A 20 5.69 -13.66 19.00
N VAL A 21 5.81 -13.43 17.69
CA VAL A 21 7.10 -13.01 17.07
C VAL A 21 7.30 -11.51 17.13
N LEU A 22 6.22 -10.76 16.92
CA LEU A 22 6.16 -9.33 17.21
C LEU A 22 6.41 -9.07 18.70
N LEU A 23 5.98 -9.99 19.57
CA LEU A 23 6.32 -10.01 20.99
C LEU A 23 7.82 -9.99 21.25
N GLY A 24 8.53 -10.85 20.52
CA GLY A 24 9.95 -11.09 20.67
C GLY A 24 10.80 -9.89 20.27
N PHE A 25 10.47 -9.25 19.16
CA PHE A 25 11.23 -8.07 18.71
C PHE A 25 10.98 -6.84 19.59
N ALA A 26 9.74 -6.63 20.05
CA ALA A 26 9.39 -5.45 20.84
C ALA A 26 9.95 -5.47 22.27
N LEU A 27 10.13 -6.65 22.88
CA LEU A 27 10.66 -6.81 24.24
C LEU A 27 12.21 -6.80 24.28
N GLY A 28 12.88 -6.40 23.20
CA GLY A 28 14.33 -6.26 23.14
C GLY A 28 15.07 -7.58 23.45
N PRO A 29 16.14 -7.59 24.27
CA PRO A 29 16.88 -8.81 24.60
C PRO A 29 16.04 -9.86 25.35
N LEU A 30 15.11 -9.44 26.20
CA LEU A 30 14.20 -10.33 26.92
C LEU A 30 13.13 -10.90 26.00
N GLY A 31 12.67 -10.11 25.04
CA GLY A 31 11.82 -10.55 23.95
C GLY A 31 12.50 -11.53 23.02
N MET A 32 13.74 -11.26 22.65
CA MET A 32 14.56 -12.17 21.86
C MET A 32 14.86 -13.44 22.65
N ALA A 33 15.07 -13.37 23.96
CA ALA A 33 15.20 -14.54 24.83
C ALA A 33 13.89 -15.32 24.96
N TRP A 34 12.75 -14.64 25.05
CA TRP A 34 11.43 -15.26 25.12
C TRP A 34 10.99 -15.85 23.78
N PHE A 35 11.25 -15.18 22.67
CA PHE A 35 11.07 -15.69 21.32
C PHE A 35 12.05 -16.82 21.02
N ALA A 36 13.29 -16.75 21.50
CA ALA A 36 14.20 -17.88 21.52
C ALA A 36 13.62 -19.04 22.36
N ALA A 37 12.96 -18.74 23.48
CA ALA A 37 12.36 -19.72 24.38
C ALA A 37 10.98 -20.26 23.96
N TRP A 38 10.24 -19.60 23.06
CA TRP A 38 8.86 -19.97 22.72
C TRP A 38 8.58 -20.03 21.22
N GLY A 39 9.33 -19.31 20.39
CA GLY A 39 9.32 -19.49 18.93
C GLY A 39 10.39 -20.48 18.46
N LEU A 40 11.61 -20.34 18.99
CA LEU A 40 12.77 -21.14 18.60
C LEU A 40 12.88 -22.42 19.44
N LEU A 41 12.53 -22.39 20.72
CA LEU A 41 12.61 -23.55 21.61
C LEU A 41 11.70 -24.70 21.19
N PRO A 42 10.45 -24.52 20.73
CA PRO A 42 9.66 -25.64 20.25
C PRO A 42 10.24 -26.23 18.96
N VAL A 43 10.83 -25.40 18.10
CA VAL A 43 11.55 -25.84 16.89
C VAL A 43 12.82 -26.61 17.28
N ILE A 44 13.62 -26.08 18.21
CA ILE A 44 14.80 -26.74 18.77
C ILE A 44 14.39 -28.03 19.46
N ALA A 45 13.36 -28.03 20.29
CA ALA A 45 12.87 -29.19 21.04
C ALA A 45 12.34 -30.27 20.10
N PHE A 46 11.67 -29.89 19.01
CA PHE A 46 11.26 -30.80 17.95
C PHE A 46 12.48 -31.47 17.28
N TYR A 47 13.48 -30.69 16.85
CA TYR A 47 14.68 -31.25 16.25
C TYR A 47 15.52 -32.05 17.25
N VAL A 48 15.64 -31.62 18.50
CA VAL A 48 16.28 -32.36 19.59
C VAL A 48 15.54 -33.66 19.85
N ALA A 49 14.20 -33.66 19.84
CA ALA A 49 13.41 -34.88 19.97
C ALA A 49 13.68 -35.85 18.81
N ILE A 50 13.82 -35.35 17.57
CA ILE A 50 14.22 -36.18 16.42
C ILE A 50 15.64 -36.73 16.61
N ILE A 51 16.59 -35.91 17.03
CA ILE A 51 17.98 -36.33 17.28
C ILE A 51 18.01 -37.41 18.36
N LEU A 52 17.30 -37.20 19.46
CA LEU A 52 17.22 -38.15 20.57
C LEU A 52 16.52 -39.45 20.15
N ALA A 53 15.43 -39.37 19.39
CA ALA A 53 14.75 -40.55 18.85
C ALA A 53 15.67 -41.34 17.89
N GLY A 54 16.37 -40.65 16.98
CA GLY A 54 17.33 -41.28 16.07
C GLY A 54 18.50 -41.93 16.83
N ALA A 55 19.05 -41.25 17.84
CA ALA A 55 20.12 -41.78 18.69
C ALA A 55 19.66 -42.95 19.57
N LEU A 56 18.40 -42.97 19.99
CA LEU A 56 17.79 -44.06 20.76
C LEU A 56 17.54 -45.28 19.88
N VAL A 57 17.02 -45.10 18.66
CA VAL A 57 16.80 -46.22 17.72
C VAL A 57 18.14 -46.84 17.30
N SER A 58 19.19 -46.02 17.16
CA SER A 58 20.54 -46.45 16.79
C SER A 58 21.46 -46.76 17.97
N TRP A 59 20.91 -46.99 19.18
CA TRP A 59 21.71 -47.19 20.40
C TRP A 59 22.83 -48.25 20.32
N PRO A 60 22.70 -49.38 19.59
CA PRO A 60 23.75 -50.41 19.53
C PRO A 60 25.03 -49.94 18.83
N LEU A 61 24.96 -48.83 18.07
CA LEU A 61 26.07 -48.30 17.27
C LEU A 61 27.03 -47.40 18.08
N GLY A 62 26.90 -47.36 19.40
CA GLY A 62 27.82 -46.65 20.28
C GLY A 62 27.83 -45.13 20.02
N ARG A 63 28.99 -44.55 19.70
CA ARG A 63 29.12 -43.10 19.48
C ARG A 63 28.49 -42.61 18.16
N LEU A 64 28.38 -43.48 17.16
CA LEU A 64 27.81 -43.15 15.84
C LEU A 64 26.32 -42.77 15.91
N ARG A 65 25.61 -43.18 16.97
CA ARG A 65 24.17 -42.92 17.15
C ARG A 65 23.79 -41.44 17.14
N TRP A 66 24.65 -40.57 17.64
CA TRP A 66 24.41 -39.13 17.63
C TRP A 66 24.53 -38.54 16.24
N GLY A 67 25.47 -39.04 15.43
CA GLY A 67 25.56 -38.70 14.01
C GLY A 67 24.30 -39.10 13.24
N ILE A 68 23.74 -40.29 13.55
CA ILE A 68 22.48 -40.75 12.98
C ILE A 68 21.30 -39.86 13.41
N GLY A 69 21.26 -39.44 14.68
CA GLY A 69 20.26 -38.48 15.17
C GLY A 69 20.29 -37.15 14.43
N VAL A 70 21.49 -36.58 14.23
CA VAL A 70 21.66 -35.33 13.47
C VAL A 70 21.25 -35.50 12.01
N LEU A 71 21.65 -36.60 11.37
CA LEU A 71 21.23 -36.92 10.00
C LEU A 71 19.71 -37.06 9.88
N ALA A 72 19.03 -37.65 10.87
CA ALA A 72 17.57 -37.74 10.90
C ALA A 72 16.91 -36.36 11.01
N ALA A 73 17.45 -35.46 11.84
CA ALA A 73 16.95 -34.09 11.94
C ALA A 73 17.15 -33.30 10.63
N LEU A 74 18.32 -33.44 9.98
CA LEU A 74 18.57 -32.86 8.66
C LEU A 74 17.61 -33.44 7.61
N ALA A 75 17.38 -34.75 7.63
CA ALA A 75 16.45 -35.41 6.72
C ALA A 75 15.01 -34.89 6.89
N VAL A 76 14.55 -34.59 8.10
CA VAL A 76 13.24 -33.97 8.33
C VAL A 76 13.23 -32.49 7.91
N ALA A 77 14.27 -31.74 8.28
CA ALA A 77 14.38 -30.30 8.00
C ALA A 77 14.38 -30.00 6.50
N PHE A 78 15.08 -30.82 5.70
CA PHE A 78 15.19 -30.64 4.26
C PHE A 78 14.24 -31.54 3.48
N GLY A 79 14.05 -32.79 3.90
CA GLY A 79 13.27 -33.78 3.18
C GLY A 79 11.77 -33.51 3.21
N VAL A 80 11.21 -33.00 4.31
CA VAL A 80 9.78 -32.66 4.38
C VAL A 80 9.44 -31.47 3.48
N PRO A 81 10.15 -30.31 3.54
CA PRO A 81 9.92 -29.22 2.59
C PRO A 81 10.16 -29.63 1.15
N TRP A 82 11.26 -30.34 0.88
CA TRP A 82 11.55 -30.81 -0.46
C TRP A 82 10.43 -31.69 -1.00
N SER A 83 9.99 -32.70 -0.24
CA SER A 83 8.89 -33.60 -0.63
C SER A 83 7.56 -32.87 -0.78
N ALA A 84 7.23 -31.95 0.13
CA ALA A 84 5.98 -31.18 0.08
C ALA A 84 5.95 -30.21 -1.11
N ASN A 85 7.11 -29.62 -1.46
CA ASN A 85 7.23 -28.71 -2.58
C ASN A 85 7.43 -29.42 -3.93
N GLN A 86 7.70 -30.74 -3.97
CA GLN A 86 7.87 -31.43 -5.24
C GLN A 86 6.68 -31.27 -6.17
N GLN A 87 5.45 -31.27 -5.65
CA GLN A 87 4.27 -31.06 -6.48
C GLN A 87 4.20 -29.63 -7.03
N THR A 88 4.51 -28.63 -6.21
CA THR A 88 4.64 -27.22 -6.65
C THR A 88 5.71 -27.09 -7.71
N ASP A 89 6.89 -27.64 -7.46
CA ASP A 89 8.06 -27.48 -8.32
C ASP A 89 7.86 -28.18 -9.65
N ARG A 90 7.26 -29.38 -9.64
CA ARG A 90 6.85 -30.07 -10.87
C ARG A 90 5.76 -29.29 -11.60
N ALA A 91 4.79 -28.70 -10.89
CA ALA A 91 3.76 -27.88 -11.51
C ALA A 91 4.37 -26.62 -12.13
N VAL A 92 5.18 -25.85 -11.39
CA VAL A 92 5.90 -24.66 -11.85
C VAL A 92 6.73 -25.03 -13.07
N ALA A 93 7.56 -26.07 -12.99
CA ALA A 93 8.38 -26.54 -14.09
C ALA A 93 7.53 -26.96 -15.31
N ALA A 94 6.43 -27.68 -15.10
CA ALA A 94 5.52 -28.04 -16.19
C ALA A 94 4.87 -26.81 -16.84
N TRP A 95 4.51 -25.79 -16.06
CA TRP A 95 3.89 -24.58 -16.56
C TRP A 95 4.85 -23.66 -17.31
N THR A 96 6.13 -23.63 -16.91
CA THR A 96 7.20 -22.82 -17.52
C THR A 96 8.03 -23.58 -18.56
N ALA A 97 7.89 -24.90 -18.69
CA ALA A 97 8.66 -25.72 -19.64
C ALA A 97 8.52 -25.28 -21.10
N GLY A 98 7.44 -24.57 -21.44
CA GLY A 98 7.19 -24.03 -22.79
C GLY A 98 7.42 -22.52 -22.91
N ASP A 99 8.02 -21.87 -21.91
CA ASP A 99 8.33 -20.45 -21.98
C ASP A 99 9.48 -20.19 -22.97
N VAL A 100 9.29 -19.18 -23.81
CA VAL A 100 10.23 -18.77 -24.86
C VAL A 100 10.62 -17.32 -24.57
N ARG A 101 11.89 -17.10 -24.23
CA ARG A 101 12.44 -15.74 -24.13
C ARG A 101 12.90 -15.31 -25.51
N PRO A 102 12.57 -14.09 -25.95
CA PRO A 102 12.95 -13.65 -27.28
C PRO A 102 14.43 -13.21 -27.19
N GLY A 103 15.27 -13.70 -28.10
CA GLY A 103 16.68 -13.27 -28.16
C GLY A 103 16.83 -11.80 -28.56
N GLU A 104 15.82 -11.27 -29.25
CA GLU A 104 15.69 -9.90 -29.73
C GLU A 104 14.21 -9.47 -29.65
N PRO A 105 13.89 -8.17 -29.57
CA PRO A 105 12.50 -7.70 -29.59
C PRO A 105 11.68 -8.28 -30.77
N VAL A 106 10.42 -8.62 -30.53
CA VAL A 106 9.51 -9.16 -31.54
C VAL A 106 9.18 -8.09 -32.58
N ALA A 107 9.65 -8.28 -33.81
CA ALA A 107 9.29 -7.42 -34.93
C ALA A 107 7.79 -7.49 -35.24
N VAL A 108 7.17 -6.33 -35.47
CA VAL A 108 5.74 -6.19 -35.74
C VAL A 108 5.55 -5.80 -37.21
N ASP A 109 5.36 -6.79 -38.08
CA ASP A 109 5.29 -6.58 -39.54
C ASP A 109 3.85 -6.65 -40.09
N GLY A 110 2.85 -6.23 -39.31
CA GLY A 110 1.45 -6.24 -39.74
C GLY A 110 0.43 -6.06 -38.61
N PRO A 111 -0.87 -6.31 -38.87
CA PRO A 111 -1.91 -6.14 -37.86
C PRO A 111 -1.72 -7.07 -36.67
N VAL A 112 -1.89 -6.53 -35.45
CA VAL A 112 -1.73 -7.28 -34.19
C VAL A 112 -3.09 -7.51 -33.56
N LEU A 113 -3.44 -8.77 -33.27
CA LEU A 113 -4.58 -9.12 -32.43
C LEU A 113 -4.18 -9.13 -30.96
N VAL A 114 -4.85 -8.36 -30.11
CA VAL A 114 -4.61 -8.28 -28.67
C VAL A 114 -5.78 -8.93 -27.93
N ARG A 115 -5.52 -10.07 -27.29
CA ARG A 115 -6.46 -10.83 -26.45
C ARG A 115 -6.16 -10.64 -24.97
N LEU A 116 -7.08 -10.01 -24.24
CA LEU A 116 -6.92 -9.70 -22.81
C LEU A 116 -8.06 -10.27 -21.98
N ALA A 117 -7.75 -11.09 -20.98
CA ALA A 117 -8.76 -11.61 -20.05
C ALA A 117 -9.58 -10.48 -19.38
N PRO A 118 -10.87 -10.70 -19.06
CA PRO A 118 -11.79 -9.67 -18.56
C PRO A 118 -11.27 -8.88 -17.35
N VAL A 119 -10.49 -9.53 -16.47
CA VAL A 119 -9.89 -8.88 -15.30
C VAL A 119 -8.92 -7.76 -15.67
N PHE A 120 -8.34 -7.80 -16.88
CA PHE A 120 -7.45 -6.76 -17.40
C PHE A 120 -8.19 -5.64 -18.14
N THR A 121 -9.47 -5.83 -18.45
CA THR A 121 -10.32 -4.85 -19.16
C THR A 121 -11.34 -4.17 -18.24
N GLN A 122 -11.64 -4.73 -17.06
CA GLN A 122 -12.50 -4.11 -16.05
C GLN A 122 -12.01 -2.71 -15.67
N GLY A 123 -12.90 -1.72 -15.78
CA GLY A 123 -12.62 -0.32 -15.43
C GLY A 123 -12.03 0.55 -16.55
N ARG A 124 -11.76 0.00 -17.74
CA ARG A 124 -11.25 0.81 -18.86
C ARG A 124 -12.35 1.60 -19.55
N LYS A 125 -12.13 2.89 -19.74
CA LYS A 125 -13.08 3.82 -20.40
C LYS A 125 -13.09 3.71 -21.93
N HIS A 126 -12.05 3.14 -22.55
CA HIS A 126 -11.90 3.04 -24.00
C HIS A 126 -11.48 1.63 -24.44
N PRO A 127 -12.02 1.07 -25.56
CA PRO A 127 -11.75 -0.29 -26.01
C PRO A 127 -10.29 -0.52 -26.47
N CYS A 128 -9.65 0.50 -27.05
CA CYS A 128 -8.20 0.49 -27.31
C CYS A 128 -7.43 0.95 -26.06
N GLY A 129 -6.96 -0.03 -25.27
CA GLY A 129 -6.18 0.21 -24.04
C GLY A 129 -4.72 0.62 -24.30
N PRO A 130 -3.88 0.76 -23.24
CA PRO A 130 -2.53 1.31 -23.35
C PRO A 130 -1.61 0.59 -24.34
N LEU A 131 -1.62 -0.74 -24.38
CA LEU A 131 -0.81 -1.51 -25.34
C LEU A 131 -1.22 -1.25 -26.79
N CYS A 132 -2.54 -1.23 -27.05
CA CYS A 132 -3.08 -0.90 -28.38
C CYS A 132 -2.64 0.50 -28.81
N GLN A 133 -2.74 1.49 -27.91
CA GLN A 133 -2.27 2.85 -28.19
C GLN A 133 -0.76 2.90 -28.44
N ARG A 134 0.07 2.25 -27.63
CA ARG A 134 1.53 2.23 -27.84
C ARG A 134 1.90 1.63 -29.18
N LEU A 135 1.36 0.45 -29.53
CA LEU A 135 1.63 -0.23 -30.79
C LEU A 135 1.26 0.64 -32.01
N LEU A 136 0.15 1.38 -31.94
CA LEU A 136 -0.31 2.24 -33.03
C LEU A 136 0.48 3.55 -33.10
N TYR A 137 0.60 4.26 -31.99
CA TYR A 137 1.22 5.59 -31.93
C TYR A 137 2.75 5.57 -31.86
N SER A 138 3.40 4.41 -31.78
CA SER A 138 4.82 4.28 -32.09
C SER A 138 5.06 3.98 -33.58
N GLY A 139 4.00 3.61 -34.31
CA GLY A 139 4.11 3.09 -35.68
C GLY A 139 4.53 1.62 -35.77
N ALA A 140 4.62 0.90 -34.64
CA ALA A 140 4.99 -0.52 -34.65
C ALA A 140 3.95 -1.40 -35.32
N ALA A 141 2.66 -1.13 -35.11
CA ALA A 141 1.58 -1.85 -35.77
C ALA A 141 0.81 -0.89 -36.68
N PRO A 142 0.56 -1.25 -37.96
CA PRO A 142 -0.34 -0.47 -38.81
C PRO A 142 -1.81 -0.57 -38.35
N ARG A 143 -2.16 -1.62 -37.62
CA ARG A 143 -3.52 -1.86 -37.09
C ARG A 143 -3.45 -2.77 -35.85
N VAL A 144 -4.32 -2.54 -34.87
CA VAL A 144 -4.48 -3.40 -33.69
C VAL A 144 -5.93 -3.84 -33.56
N LEU A 145 -6.17 -5.14 -33.49
CA LEU A 145 -7.49 -5.72 -33.27
C LEU A 145 -7.64 -6.05 -31.78
N MET A 146 -8.76 -5.68 -31.16
CA MET A 146 -9.02 -5.97 -29.75
C MET A 146 -10.14 -7.01 -29.65
N LEU A 147 -9.85 -8.17 -29.06
CA LEU A 147 -10.84 -9.24 -28.89
C LEU A 147 -10.73 -9.84 -27.48
N PRO A 148 -11.82 -9.99 -26.72
CA PRO A 148 -11.80 -10.77 -25.48
C PRO A 148 -11.36 -12.23 -25.75
N PRO A 149 -10.59 -12.89 -24.86
CA PRO A 149 -10.04 -14.22 -25.12
C PRO A 149 -11.11 -15.32 -25.15
N ASP A 150 -12.30 -15.06 -24.60
CA ASP A 150 -13.46 -15.95 -24.57
C ASP A 150 -14.36 -15.83 -25.82
N ARG A 151 -14.02 -14.94 -26.77
CA ARG A 151 -14.78 -14.76 -28.01
C ARG A 151 -14.04 -15.30 -29.23
N GLU A 152 -14.76 -16.08 -30.01
CA GLU A 152 -14.35 -16.60 -31.31
C GLU A 152 -15.10 -15.87 -32.44
N ASP A 153 -15.03 -14.53 -32.42
CA ASP A 153 -15.67 -13.70 -33.45
C ASP A 153 -14.81 -13.68 -34.72
N GLU A 154 -15.42 -13.82 -35.91
CA GLU A 154 -14.73 -13.68 -37.21
C GLU A 154 -14.23 -12.23 -37.45
N THR A 155 -14.84 -11.26 -36.76
CA THR A 155 -14.50 -9.84 -36.85
C THR A 155 -14.32 -9.24 -35.46
N ALA A 156 -13.31 -8.39 -35.30
CA ALA A 156 -13.05 -7.66 -34.07
C ALA A 156 -13.01 -6.14 -34.34
N PRO A 157 -13.24 -5.29 -33.31
CA PRO A 157 -12.87 -3.88 -33.36
C PRO A 157 -11.40 -3.72 -33.71
N GLY A 158 -11.12 -3.17 -34.90
CA GLY A 158 -9.78 -2.87 -35.39
C GLY A 158 -9.50 -1.38 -35.29
N PHE A 159 -8.37 -1.04 -34.67
CA PHE A 159 -7.91 0.32 -34.45
C PHE A 159 -6.71 0.62 -35.35
N PHE A 160 -6.69 1.79 -35.97
CA PHE A 160 -5.56 2.27 -36.76
C PHE A 160 -5.44 3.80 -36.66
N ILE A 161 -4.32 4.34 -37.11
CA ILE A 161 -4.08 5.79 -37.13
C ILE A 161 -4.36 6.33 -38.53
N GLU A 162 -5.16 7.39 -38.62
CA GLU A 162 -5.45 8.12 -39.84
C GLU A 162 -5.27 9.61 -39.59
N ARG A 163 -4.63 10.31 -40.53
CA ARG A 163 -4.45 11.77 -40.41
C ARG A 163 -5.75 12.50 -40.74
N ARG A 164 -6.27 13.31 -39.81
CA ARG A 164 -7.46 14.14 -40.03
C ARG A 164 -7.24 15.57 -39.54
N GLU A 165 -8.08 16.49 -40.00
CA GLU A 165 -8.05 17.89 -39.54
C GLU A 165 -8.46 18.04 -38.07
N ALA A 166 -9.33 17.15 -37.58
CA ALA A 166 -9.76 17.10 -36.18
C ALA A 166 -9.95 15.65 -35.73
N CYS A 167 -9.47 15.33 -34.52
CA CYS A 167 -9.60 14.00 -33.95
C CYS A 167 -10.72 13.94 -32.90
N PRO A 168 -11.50 12.85 -32.85
CA PRO A 168 -12.37 12.60 -31.72
C PRO A 168 -11.51 12.38 -30.45
N PRO A 169 -11.99 12.77 -29.26
CA PRO A 169 -11.28 12.54 -28.02
C PRO A 169 -11.14 11.03 -27.74
N VAL A 170 -9.99 10.62 -27.23
CA VAL A 170 -9.70 9.23 -26.82
C VAL A 170 -9.58 9.19 -25.29
N PRO A 171 -10.63 8.80 -24.55
CA PRO A 171 -10.61 8.76 -23.09
C PRO A 171 -9.49 7.87 -22.54
N GLY A 172 -8.67 8.41 -21.64
CA GLY A 172 -7.53 7.69 -21.07
C GLY A 172 -6.35 7.52 -22.04
N ALA A 173 -6.21 8.42 -23.02
CA ALA A 173 -5.01 8.52 -23.85
C ALA A 173 -3.77 8.77 -22.97
N LEU A 174 -2.68 8.07 -23.26
CA LEU A 174 -1.38 8.37 -22.66
C LEU A 174 -0.92 9.79 -23.07
N PRO A 175 -0.13 10.51 -22.24
CA PRO A 175 0.30 11.87 -22.58
C PRO A 175 0.98 12.01 -23.95
N ALA A 176 1.90 11.09 -24.27
CA ALA A 176 2.56 11.04 -25.57
C ALA A 176 1.58 10.81 -26.74
N VAL A 177 0.50 10.06 -26.50
CA VAL A 177 -0.57 9.81 -27.46
C VAL A 177 -1.42 11.06 -27.66
N ALA A 178 -1.75 11.77 -26.58
CA ALA A 178 -2.51 13.02 -26.64
C ALA A 178 -1.81 14.07 -27.50
N ALA A 179 -0.48 14.19 -27.43
CA ALA A 179 0.31 15.07 -28.29
C ALA A 179 0.18 14.71 -29.78
N ARG A 180 0.24 13.42 -30.12
CA ARG A 180 0.05 12.96 -31.52
C ARG A 180 -1.38 13.20 -32.03
N ILE A 181 -2.39 12.98 -31.18
CA ILE A 181 -3.79 13.30 -31.49
C ILE A 181 -3.93 14.80 -31.80
N ALA A 182 -3.29 15.68 -31.03
CA ALA A 182 -3.29 17.12 -31.29
C ALA A 182 -2.62 17.50 -32.62
N ALA A 183 -1.66 16.71 -33.10
CA ALA A 183 -1.01 16.89 -34.40
C ALA A 183 -1.83 16.35 -35.60
N GLY A 184 -3.01 15.78 -35.34
CA GLY A 184 -3.93 15.26 -36.36
C GLY A 184 -3.83 13.75 -36.62
N ASP A 185 -3.04 13.00 -35.84
CA ASP A 185 -2.97 11.54 -35.93
C ASP A 185 -4.14 10.92 -35.14
N CYS A 186 -5.25 10.63 -35.81
CA CYS A 186 -6.48 10.22 -35.15
C CYS A 186 -6.61 8.70 -35.04
N LEU A 187 -7.05 8.23 -33.87
CA LEU A 187 -7.45 6.84 -33.67
C LEU A 187 -8.80 6.58 -34.34
N VAL A 188 -8.83 5.61 -35.26
CA VAL A 188 -10.03 5.21 -35.98
C VAL A 188 -10.36 3.77 -35.66
N GLU A 189 -11.61 3.52 -35.29
CA GLU A 189 -12.16 2.18 -35.07
C GLU A 189 -12.94 1.73 -36.31
N ALA A 190 -12.64 0.53 -36.80
CA ALA A 190 -13.39 -0.12 -37.86
C ALA A 190 -13.44 -1.63 -37.65
N PRO A 191 -14.58 -2.30 -37.91
CA PRO A 191 -14.66 -3.75 -37.87
C PRO A 191 -13.65 -4.34 -38.84
N THR A 192 -12.79 -5.24 -38.33
CA THR A 192 -11.73 -5.85 -39.11
C THR A 192 -11.81 -7.37 -38.96
N PRO A 193 -11.75 -8.14 -40.06
CA PRO A 193 -11.61 -9.59 -40.01
C PRO A 193 -10.39 -10.01 -39.18
N VAL A 194 -10.59 -10.95 -38.26
CA VAL A 194 -9.54 -11.41 -37.34
C VAL A 194 -8.41 -12.13 -38.08
N ASP A 195 -8.73 -12.79 -39.20
CA ASP A 195 -7.79 -13.47 -40.11
C ASP A 195 -6.70 -12.56 -40.72
N ARG A 196 -6.88 -11.23 -40.66
CA ARG A 196 -5.87 -10.25 -41.06
C ARG A 196 -4.75 -10.04 -40.05
N ALA A 197 -4.89 -10.58 -38.83
CA ALA A 197 -3.85 -10.46 -37.82
C ALA A 197 -2.64 -11.34 -38.18
N THR A 198 -1.47 -10.72 -38.31
CA THR A 198 -0.20 -11.44 -38.51
C THR A 198 0.42 -11.88 -37.19
N LEU A 199 0.12 -11.15 -36.11
CA LEU A 199 0.58 -11.45 -34.75
C LEU A 199 -0.59 -11.50 -33.79
N VAL A 200 -0.53 -12.42 -32.83
CA VAL A 200 -1.48 -12.52 -31.73
C VAL A 200 -0.72 -12.29 -30.43
N TYR A 201 -1.04 -11.23 -29.72
CA TYR A 201 -0.63 -10.97 -28.35
C TYR A 201 -1.75 -11.41 -27.40
N GLU A 202 -1.45 -12.32 -26.49
CA GLU A 202 -2.42 -12.90 -25.58
C GLU A 202 -1.95 -12.79 -24.13
N ARG A 203 -2.81 -12.22 -23.27
CA ARG A 203 -2.59 -12.15 -21.82
C ARG A 203 -3.72 -12.84 -21.08
N THR A 204 -3.43 -14.04 -20.59
CA THR A 204 -4.40 -14.92 -19.94
C THR A 204 -4.07 -15.13 -18.47
N ARG A 205 -5.12 -15.27 -17.64
CA ARG A 205 -5.01 -15.87 -16.32
C ARG A 205 -5.15 -17.38 -16.51
N VAL A 206 -4.08 -18.14 -16.27
CA VAL A 206 -4.06 -19.58 -16.58
C VAL A 206 -4.66 -20.38 -15.43
N PHE A 207 -4.43 -19.96 -14.19
CA PHE A 207 -4.92 -20.66 -13.01
C PHE A 207 -4.99 -19.69 -11.82
N ASP A 208 -6.11 -19.75 -11.09
CA ASP A 208 -6.35 -19.02 -9.87
C ASP A 208 -7.16 -19.87 -8.90
N HIS A 209 -6.50 -20.38 -7.87
CA HIS A 209 -7.16 -21.15 -6.83
C HIS A 209 -7.07 -20.36 -5.53
N ASP A 210 -7.89 -19.30 -5.45
CA ASP A 210 -7.97 -18.42 -4.28
C ASP A 210 -9.04 -18.87 -3.27
N ASP A 211 -10.01 -19.68 -3.69
CA ASP A 211 -11.28 -19.82 -2.97
C ASP A 211 -11.26 -20.74 -1.74
N ASP A 212 -10.13 -21.35 -1.36
CA ASP A 212 -10.12 -22.22 -0.18
C ASP A 212 -8.81 -22.21 0.63
N TRP A 213 -8.27 -21.01 0.86
CA TRP A 213 -7.17 -20.76 1.80
C TRP A 213 -7.45 -21.25 3.24
N ARG A 214 -8.69 -21.64 3.55
CA ARG A 214 -9.13 -22.18 4.83
C ARG A 214 -9.13 -23.70 4.89
N SER A 215 -9.00 -24.42 3.78
CA SER A 215 -9.31 -25.85 3.75
C SER A 215 -8.13 -26.83 3.72
N TRP A 216 -6.85 -26.41 3.88
CA TRP A 216 -5.78 -27.24 4.48
C TRP A 216 -4.42 -26.53 4.60
N PRO A 217 -3.59 -26.87 5.61
CA PRO A 217 -2.27 -26.24 5.85
C PRO A 217 -1.20 -26.53 4.77
N TRP A 218 -1.55 -27.25 3.71
CA TRP A 218 -0.65 -27.61 2.62
C TRP A 218 -1.21 -27.32 1.22
N ALA A 219 -2.40 -26.72 1.10
CA ALA A 219 -2.92 -26.27 -0.19
C ALA A 219 -2.07 -25.09 -0.69
N GLN A 220 -1.16 -25.39 -1.62
CA GLN A 220 -0.25 -24.40 -2.19
C GLN A 220 -1.02 -23.49 -3.14
N ALA A 221 -1.16 -22.23 -2.77
CA ALA A 221 -1.67 -21.22 -3.68
C ALA A 221 -0.64 -21.00 -4.81
N ILE A 222 -0.98 -21.49 -6.01
CA ILE A 222 -0.28 -21.16 -7.25
C ILE A 222 -1.17 -20.22 -8.04
N ARG A 223 -0.69 -19.02 -8.34
CA ARG A 223 -1.36 -18.11 -9.29
C ARG A 223 -0.50 -17.99 -10.55
N LEU A 224 -1.12 -18.15 -11.71
CA LEU A 224 -0.43 -18.15 -12.99
C LEU A 224 -0.95 -17.04 -13.89
N LYS A 225 -0.05 -16.19 -14.38
CA LYS A 225 -0.31 -15.22 -15.44
C LYS A 225 0.57 -15.57 -16.63
N ARG A 226 0.01 -15.66 -17.83
CA ARG A 226 0.78 -15.94 -19.05
C ARG A 226 0.65 -14.78 -20.02
N ILE A 227 1.77 -14.41 -20.62
CA ILE A 227 1.84 -13.61 -21.83
C ILE A 227 2.38 -14.50 -22.93
N GLU A 228 1.70 -14.54 -24.06
CA GLU A 228 2.09 -15.34 -25.22
C GLU A 228 1.93 -14.51 -26.49
N ILE A 229 2.88 -14.67 -27.41
CA ILE A 229 2.89 -14.01 -28.71
C ILE A 229 3.15 -15.04 -29.80
N ARG A 230 2.23 -15.08 -30.74
CA ARG A 230 2.23 -16.05 -31.84
C ARG A 230 2.19 -15.33 -33.18
N ARG A 231 2.82 -15.93 -34.19
CA ARG A 231 2.70 -15.50 -35.60
C ARG A 231 1.63 -16.32 -36.30
N GLY A 232 0.44 -15.73 -36.42
CA GLY A 232 -0.78 -16.39 -36.92
C GLY A 232 -1.79 -16.69 -35.81
N LEU A 233 -3.02 -16.99 -36.21
CA LEU A 233 -4.16 -17.20 -35.31
C LEU A 233 -4.20 -18.59 -34.67
N GLU A 234 -3.74 -19.60 -35.42
CA GLU A 234 -3.84 -21.00 -35.02
C GLU A 234 -3.13 -21.26 -33.69
N PRO A 235 -3.67 -22.11 -32.80
CA PRO A 235 -3.01 -22.48 -31.53
C PRO A 235 -1.59 -23.06 -31.71
N GLU A 236 -1.34 -23.68 -32.88
CA GLU A 236 -0.07 -24.30 -33.27
C GLU A 236 0.89 -23.33 -34.00
N ALA A 237 0.49 -22.07 -34.19
CA ALA A 237 1.31 -21.03 -34.79
C ALA A 237 2.67 -20.87 -34.09
N GLU A 238 3.66 -20.37 -34.84
CA GLU A 238 5.00 -20.09 -34.34
C GLU A 238 4.93 -19.18 -33.10
N ARG A 239 5.40 -19.70 -31.95
CA ARG A 239 5.49 -18.94 -30.70
C ARG A 239 6.76 -18.12 -30.70
N LEU A 240 6.62 -16.81 -30.82
CA LEU A 240 7.74 -15.86 -30.79
C LEU A 240 8.13 -15.50 -29.36
N TYR A 241 7.16 -15.47 -28.46
CA TYR A 241 7.37 -15.18 -27.04
C TYR A 241 6.36 -15.93 -26.19
N ARG A 242 6.83 -16.47 -25.08
CA ARG A 242 5.94 -16.98 -24.04
C ARG A 242 6.61 -16.83 -22.69
N ARG A 243 5.91 -16.18 -21.76
CA ARG A 243 6.36 -16.07 -20.38
C ARG A 243 5.20 -16.34 -19.45
N THR A 244 5.40 -17.30 -18.57
CA THR A 244 4.47 -17.66 -17.51
C THR A 244 5.02 -17.12 -16.19
N ALA A 245 4.39 -16.09 -15.66
CA ALA A 245 4.64 -15.63 -14.31
C ALA A 245 3.91 -16.54 -13.32
N VAL A 246 4.66 -17.09 -12.38
CA VAL A 246 4.17 -18.03 -11.37
C VAL A 246 4.31 -17.40 -10.00
N ILE A 247 3.20 -17.21 -9.28
CA ILE A 247 3.24 -16.96 -7.84
C ILE A 247 3.02 -18.30 -7.18
N ALA A 248 4.06 -18.88 -6.58
CA ALA A 248 3.94 -20.11 -5.82
C ALA A 248 4.36 -19.88 -4.37
N LYS A 249 3.48 -20.17 -3.42
CA LYS A 249 3.83 -20.20 -2.00
C LYS A 249 4.45 -21.55 -1.65
N ARG A 250 5.78 -21.64 -1.71
CA ARG A 250 6.54 -22.82 -1.26
C ARG A 250 6.54 -22.94 0.27
N LEU A 251 6.58 -24.17 0.77
CA LEU A 251 6.85 -24.46 2.18
C LEU A 251 8.35 -24.23 2.44
N SER A 252 8.70 -23.18 3.19
CA SER A 252 10.11 -22.86 3.46
C SER A 252 10.73 -23.72 4.56
N THR A 253 9.94 -24.29 5.48
CA THR A 253 10.34 -25.30 6.49
C THR A 253 9.07 -25.94 7.11
N PRO A 254 9.14 -27.12 7.76
CA PRO A 254 7.95 -27.71 8.38
C PRO A 254 7.45 -26.94 9.62
N PHE A 255 8.12 -25.85 10.05
CA PHE A 255 7.78 -25.09 11.27
C PHE A 255 7.91 -23.57 11.15
N MET A 256 8.15 -22.99 9.97
CA MET A 256 7.88 -21.56 9.80
C MET A 256 6.38 -21.38 9.65
N ILE A 257 5.74 -21.26 10.81
CA ILE A 257 4.41 -20.71 11.08
C ILE A 257 3.93 -19.87 9.91
N HIS A 258 2.81 -20.27 9.31
CA HIS A 258 2.13 -19.44 8.34
C HIS A 258 1.57 -18.23 9.11
N PHE A 259 2.33 -17.13 9.18
CA PHE A 259 1.87 -15.83 9.68
C PHE A 259 0.80 -15.28 8.71
N GLY A 260 -0.39 -15.86 8.79
CA GLY A 260 -1.58 -15.46 8.05
C GLY A 260 -2.45 -14.61 8.96
N GLY A 261 -2.14 -13.32 9.02
CA GLY A 261 -2.89 -12.35 9.82
C GLY A 261 -1.97 -11.23 10.26
N THR A 262 -2.26 -10.03 9.77
CA THR A 262 -1.75 -8.71 10.20
C THR A 262 -0.22 -8.47 10.09
N SER A 263 0.14 -7.62 9.11
CA SER A 263 1.32 -6.75 9.07
C SER A 263 2.55 -7.18 9.89
N LEU A 264 3.38 -8.05 9.32
CA LEU A 264 4.77 -8.21 9.77
C LEU A 264 5.58 -6.96 9.37
N PRO A 265 6.56 -6.53 10.19
CA PRO A 265 7.47 -5.44 9.81
C PRO A 265 8.29 -5.85 8.59
N GLU A 266 8.54 -4.89 7.70
CA GLU A 266 9.21 -5.03 6.40
C GLU A 266 10.52 -5.85 6.45
N GLY A 267 11.20 -5.91 7.60
CA GLY A 267 12.45 -6.67 7.79
C GLY A 267 12.35 -8.19 7.60
N LEU A 268 11.23 -8.83 7.97
CA LEU A 268 11.01 -10.26 7.65
C LEU A 268 10.37 -10.45 6.27
N ALA A 269 9.71 -9.42 5.75
CA ALA A 269 9.31 -9.37 4.35
C ALA A 269 10.53 -9.30 3.43
N VAL A 270 11.71 -8.85 3.88
CA VAL A 270 12.96 -8.88 3.09
C VAL A 270 13.48 -10.31 2.89
N ILE A 271 13.53 -11.14 3.94
CA ILE A 271 13.96 -12.55 3.77
C ILE A 271 12.90 -13.34 2.97
N ARG A 272 11.62 -13.02 3.17
CA ARG A 272 10.49 -13.59 2.41
C ARG A 272 10.45 -13.10 0.96
N ARG A 273 10.85 -11.85 0.71
CA ARG A 273 11.13 -11.29 -0.63
C ARG A 273 12.30 -12.06 -1.19
N GLU A 274 13.51 -11.98 -0.65
CA GLU A 274 14.70 -12.64 -1.19
C GLU A 274 14.56 -14.16 -1.47
N THR A 275 13.78 -14.92 -0.67
CA THR A 275 13.54 -16.35 -0.94
C THR A 275 12.28 -16.67 -1.78
N ALA A 276 11.35 -15.73 -1.93
CA ALA A 276 10.23 -15.83 -2.88
C ALA A 276 10.41 -14.94 -4.13
N ASN A 277 11.54 -14.24 -4.25
CA ASN A 277 11.75 -13.12 -5.18
C ASN A 277 12.07 -13.50 -6.61
N ASP A 278 12.02 -14.77 -6.98
CA ASP A 278 12.36 -15.09 -8.37
C ASP A 278 11.23 -14.82 -9.37
N THR A 279 10.05 -14.31 -8.98
CA THR A 279 8.99 -14.04 -9.99
C THR A 279 7.92 -12.97 -9.71
N PHE A 280 7.85 -12.29 -8.56
CA PHE A 280 6.73 -11.38 -8.30
C PHE A 280 7.03 -10.13 -7.45
N ASP A 281 8.18 -9.48 -7.62
CA ASP A 281 8.20 -8.04 -7.38
C ASP A 281 7.51 -7.38 -8.59
N GLU A 282 6.34 -6.77 -8.33
CA GLU A 282 5.67 -5.89 -9.27
C GLU A 282 6.59 -4.75 -9.74
N GLU A 283 7.70 -4.50 -9.05
CA GLU A 283 8.67 -3.46 -9.39
C GLU A 283 9.64 -3.83 -10.53
N ASP A 284 10.12 -5.08 -10.67
CA ASP A 284 11.29 -5.32 -11.54
C ASP A 284 11.04 -6.03 -12.88
N GLY A 285 9.90 -6.73 -13.08
CA GLY A 285 9.75 -7.62 -14.24
C GLY A 285 8.48 -7.51 -15.08
N PHE A 286 7.42 -6.96 -14.51
CA PHE A 286 6.07 -6.99 -15.12
C PHE A 286 5.38 -5.62 -15.17
N GLN A 287 6.06 -4.54 -14.78
CA GLN A 287 5.53 -3.19 -14.94
C GLN A 287 5.42 -2.79 -16.42
N ARG A 288 6.27 -3.33 -17.31
CA ARG A 288 6.23 -3.08 -18.76
C ARG A 288 6.65 -4.30 -19.60
N PRO A 289 5.92 -5.43 -19.53
CA PRO A 289 6.25 -6.64 -20.27
C PRO A 289 6.19 -6.41 -21.78
N ASP A 290 5.38 -5.44 -22.22
CA ASP A 290 5.30 -4.94 -23.58
C ASP A 290 6.64 -4.34 -24.06
N GLU A 291 7.35 -3.56 -23.24
CA GLU A 291 8.66 -3.02 -23.61
C GLU A 291 9.74 -4.11 -23.67
N GLN A 292 9.68 -5.13 -22.80
CA GLN A 292 10.61 -6.26 -22.90
C GLN A 292 10.38 -7.11 -24.16
N VAL A 293 9.13 -7.22 -24.58
CA VAL A 293 8.71 -8.01 -25.74
C VAL A 293 9.01 -7.28 -27.04
N PHE A 294 8.53 -6.04 -27.16
CA PHE A 294 8.53 -5.29 -28.41
C PHE A 294 9.68 -4.28 -28.46
N GLY A 295 10.46 -4.14 -27.39
CA GLY A 295 11.63 -3.26 -27.33
C GLY A 295 11.26 -1.80 -27.58
N ASP A 296 12.09 -1.13 -28.38
CA ASP A 296 11.86 0.25 -28.80
C ASP A 296 10.60 0.43 -29.65
N ALA A 297 10.05 -0.65 -30.23
CA ALA A 297 8.87 -0.57 -31.07
C ALA A 297 7.61 -0.16 -30.27
N VAL A 298 7.55 -0.34 -28.96
CA VAL A 298 6.45 0.19 -28.12
C VAL A 298 6.86 1.37 -27.25
N ARG A 299 8.12 1.81 -27.35
CA ARG A 299 8.54 3.08 -26.76
C ARG A 299 7.95 4.18 -27.61
N LEU A 300 6.89 4.80 -27.10
CA LEU A 300 6.52 6.12 -27.55
C LEU A 300 7.73 7.00 -27.26
N SER A 301 8.35 7.57 -28.29
CA SER A 301 9.38 8.60 -28.09
C SER A 301 8.80 9.54 -27.05
N ALA A 302 9.52 9.71 -25.93
CA ALA A 302 9.06 10.64 -24.91
C ALA A 302 8.75 11.94 -25.67
N PRO A 303 7.54 12.49 -25.56
CA PRO A 303 7.31 13.82 -26.09
C PRO A 303 8.44 14.71 -25.53
N GLU A 304 8.79 15.79 -26.24
CA GLU A 304 9.53 16.87 -25.57
C GLU A 304 8.94 17.02 -24.18
N PRO A 305 9.77 16.93 -23.11
CA PRO A 305 9.30 16.76 -21.75
C PRO A 305 8.17 17.74 -21.56
N MET A 306 6.95 17.19 -21.45
CA MET A 306 5.76 18.00 -21.42
C MET A 306 5.98 18.98 -20.28
N ASP A 307 5.96 20.27 -20.60
CA ASP A 307 6.07 21.28 -19.57
C ASP A 307 4.79 21.18 -18.74
N LEU A 308 4.82 20.32 -17.72
CA LEU A 308 3.70 20.03 -16.84
C LEU A 308 3.18 21.33 -16.24
N ARG A 309 4.08 22.26 -15.90
CA ARG A 309 3.73 23.58 -15.38
C ARG A 309 2.93 24.36 -16.41
N ALA A 310 3.42 24.51 -17.64
CA ALA A 310 2.68 25.19 -18.71
C ALA A 310 1.35 24.51 -19.04
N THR A 311 1.32 23.17 -19.05
CA THR A 311 0.13 22.37 -19.35
C THR A 311 -0.94 22.52 -18.29
N ILE A 312 -0.57 22.47 -17.01
CA ILE A 312 -1.46 22.70 -15.87
C ILE A 312 -2.00 24.13 -15.92
N ARG A 313 -1.15 25.15 -16.15
CA ARG A 313 -1.60 26.55 -16.30
C ARG A 313 -2.60 26.73 -17.44
N ALA A 314 -2.40 26.05 -18.56
CA ALA A 314 -3.26 26.19 -19.73
C ALA A 314 -4.55 25.36 -19.63
N GLY A 315 -4.49 24.20 -18.96
CA GLY A 315 -5.55 23.18 -18.94
C GLY A 315 -6.55 23.32 -17.79
N LEU A 316 -6.09 23.65 -16.58
CA LEU A 316 -6.95 23.73 -15.40
C LEU A 316 -8.00 24.85 -15.45
N PRO A 317 -7.71 26.06 -15.96
CA PRO A 317 -8.72 27.12 -16.02
C PRO A 317 -9.86 26.86 -17.00
N ARG A 318 -9.76 25.84 -17.88
CA ARG A 318 -10.78 25.58 -18.92
C ARG A 318 -11.93 24.76 -18.34
N PRO A 319 -13.17 25.28 -18.29
CA PRO A 319 -14.33 24.49 -17.91
C PRO A 319 -14.52 23.35 -18.92
N GLY A 320 -14.52 22.10 -18.44
CA GLY A 320 -14.68 20.94 -19.30
C GLY A 320 -14.87 19.65 -18.50
N PRO A 321 -15.59 18.64 -19.04
CA PRO A 321 -15.97 17.42 -18.32
C PRO A 321 -14.83 16.42 -18.11
N ASP A 322 -13.65 16.63 -18.70
CA ASP A 322 -12.56 15.64 -18.62
C ASP A 322 -11.78 15.71 -17.31
N LYS A 323 -12.36 15.11 -16.26
CA LYS A 323 -11.73 14.90 -14.96
C LYS A 323 -10.48 14.01 -15.03
N THR A 324 -10.40 13.14 -16.04
CA THR A 324 -9.36 12.09 -16.08
C THR A 324 -8.02 12.69 -16.48
N HIS A 325 -8.02 13.60 -17.46
CA HIS A 325 -6.80 14.26 -17.90
C HIS A 325 -6.20 15.17 -16.82
N ALA A 326 -7.04 15.97 -16.15
CA ALA A 326 -6.60 16.86 -15.08
C ALA A 326 -5.99 16.08 -13.90
N HIS A 327 -6.63 14.98 -13.48
CA HIS A 327 -6.12 14.09 -12.43
C HIS A 327 -4.74 13.52 -12.79
N VAL A 328 -4.58 12.94 -13.97
CA VAL A 328 -3.31 12.32 -14.39
C VAL A 328 -2.19 13.36 -14.40
N LEU A 329 -2.43 14.55 -14.97
CA LEU A 329 -1.45 15.63 -14.99
C LEU A 329 -1.05 16.07 -13.57
N MET A 330 -2.00 16.16 -12.64
CA MET A 330 -1.71 16.61 -11.28
C MET A 330 -0.91 15.59 -10.49
N ASN A 331 -1.22 14.30 -10.60
CA ASN A 331 -0.42 13.26 -9.95
C ASN A 331 0.98 13.18 -10.55
N GLU A 332 1.12 13.20 -11.89
CA GLU A 332 2.43 13.25 -12.54
C GLU A 332 3.23 14.48 -12.09
N PHE A 333 2.55 15.61 -11.90
CA PHE A 333 3.18 16.82 -11.38
C PHE A 333 3.61 16.69 -9.93
N LEU A 334 2.76 16.20 -9.02
CA LEU A 334 3.12 15.99 -7.61
C LEU A 334 4.23 14.95 -7.47
N ASP A 335 4.17 13.85 -8.23
CA ASP A 335 5.22 12.84 -8.30
C ASP A 335 6.52 13.44 -8.85
N SER A 336 6.47 14.36 -9.81
CA SER A 336 7.69 15.02 -10.30
C SER A 336 8.38 15.90 -9.26
N LEU A 337 7.68 16.28 -8.19
CA LEU A 337 8.23 17.01 -7.04
C LEU A 337 8.84 16.06 -5.99
N TRP A 338 8.71 14.73 -6.14
CA TRP A 338 9.14 13.73 -5.15
C TRP A 338 9.87 12.52 -5.78
N PRO A 339 11.09 12.14 -5.34
CA PRO A 339 11.98 12.79 -4.38
C PRO A 339 12.88 13.79 -5.13
N ALA A 340 12.44 15.03 -5.29
CA ALA A 340 13.31 16.05 -5.85
C ALA A 340 14.32 16.51 -4.79
N ASP A 341 15.59 16.64 -5.16
CA ASP A 341 16.64 17.22 -4.31
C ASP A 341 16.37 18.69 -3.93
N ALA A 342 15.32 19.30 -4.48
CA ALA A 342 14.92 20.67 -4.23
C ALA A 342 13.45 20.75 -3.78
N PRO A 343 13.12 21.59 -2.77
CA PRO A 343 11.74 21.82 -2.37
C PRO A 343 10.93 22.46 -3.51
N ALA A 344 9.63 22.15 -3.57
CA ALA A 344 8.70 22.74 -4.55
C ALA A 344 8.79 24.28 -4.54
N THR A 345 8.80 24.91 -5.71
CA THR A 345 8.91 26.38 -5.84
C THR A 345 7.59 27.10 -5.54
N ASP A 346 7.61 28.42 -5.37
CA ASP A 346 6.37 29.19 -5.16
C ASP A 346 5.41 29.10 -6.36
N ASP A 347 5.96 28.97 -7.56
CA ASP A 347 5.20 28.68 -8.77
C ASP A 347 4.53 27.29 -8.71
N ASP A 348 5.23 26.28 -8.20
CA ASP A 348 4.64 24.95 -7.99
C ASP A 348 3.48 25.00 -7.00
N LEU A 349 3.61 25.77 -5.92
CA LEU A 349 2.54 25.96 -4.93
C LEU A 349 1.34 26.71 -5.51
N ALA A 350 1.55 27.66 -6.42
CA ALA A 350 0.47 28.34 -7.14
C ALA A 350 -0.29 27.39 -8.08
N LEU A 351 0.40 26.42 -8.70
CA LEU A 351 -0.23 25.38 -9.51
C LEU A 351 -1.03 24.39 -8.66
N ILE A 352 -0.51 24.02 -7.49
CA ILE A 352 -1.25 23.21 -6.52
C ILE A 352 -2.50 23.96 -6.06
N GLU A 353 -2.40 25.26 -5.75
CA GLU A 353 -3.55 26.08 -5.38
C GLU A 353 -4.61 26.10 -6.49
N LEU A 354 -4.18 26.26 -7.75
CA LEU A 354 -5.08 26.19 -8.91
C LEU A 354 -5.79 24.83 -8.99
N ALA A 355 -5.07 23.73 -8.77
CA ALA A 355 -5.61 22.37 -8.79
C ALA A 355 -6.58 22.11 -7.62
N VAL A 356 -6.24 22.55 -6.41
CA VAL A 356 -7.10 22.45 -5.22
C VAL A 356 -8.41 23.23 -5.40
N ASN A 357 -8.37 24.33 -6.17
CA ASN A 357 -9.56 25.10 -6.51
C ASN A 357 -10.41 24.49 -7.65
N ASP A 358 -9.88 23.52 -8.40
CA ASP A 358 -10.59 22.85 -9.49
C ASP A 358 -11.44 21.68 -8.97
N ASP A 359 -12.77 21.81 -9.04
CA ASP A 359 -13.69 20.79 -8.52
C ASP A 359 -13.65 19.46 -9.30
N ARG A 360 -13.03 19.44 -10.48
CA ARG A 360 -12.80 18.22 -11.27
C ARG A 360 -11.75 17.31 -10.67
N MET A 361 -10.85 17.85 -9.85
CA MET A 361 -9.78 17.09 -9.20
C MET A 361 -10.34 16.24 -8.07
N ASP A 362 -10.22 14.93 -8.20
CA ASP A 362 -10.68 13.95 -7.21
C ASP A 362 -9.52 13.20 -6.52
N ASN A 363 -8.27 13.64 -6.72
CA ASN A 363 -7.06 13.07 -6.13
C ASN A 363 -5.91 14.09 -6.07
N PHE A 364 -5.09 13.98 -5.03
CA PHE A 364 -3.92 14.77 -4.66
C PHE A 364 -2.88 13.89 -3.95
N MET A 365 -2.60 12.70 -4.51
CA MET A 365 -1.57 11.81 -3.97
C MET A 365 -0.21 12.52 -3.97
N GLY A 366 0.53 12.47 -2.85
CA GLY A 366 1.81 13.16 -2.71
C GLY A 366 1.72 14.62 -2.21
N LEU A 367 0.51 15.18 -2.05
CA LEU A 367 0.37 16.57 -1.59
C LEU A 367 0.95 16.79 -0.18
N SER A 368 0.74 15.85 0.75
CA SER A 368 1.29 15.94 2.10
C SER A 368 2.82 16.00 2.11
N GLU A 369 3.45 15.23 1.25
CA GLU A 369 4.90 15.12 1.09
C GLU A 369 5.47 16.43 0.53
N VAL A 370 4.82 17.00 -0.49
CA VAL A 370 5.18 18.32 -1.03
C VAL A 370 5.06 19.41 0.03
N ILE A 371 3.98 19.42 0.82
CA ILE A 371 3.78 20.38 1.91
C ILE A 371 4.82 20.18 3.03
N HIS A 372 5.15 18.93 3.37
CA HIS A 372 6.10 18.60 4.43
C HIS A 372 7.52 19.11 4.13
N MET A 373 7.91 19.17 2.86
CA MET A 373 9.22 19.67 2.42
C MET A 373 9.34 21.21 2.44
N ARG A 374 8.28 21.93 2.82
CA ARG A 374 8.24 23.39 2.80
C ARG A 374 8.31 23.97 4.20
N ASP A 375 9.23 24.91 4.37
CA ASP A 375 9.29 25.74 5.59
C ASP A 375 8.12 26.72 5.67
N GLN A 376 7.59 27.13 4.51
CA GLN A 376 6.46 28.04 4.40
C GLN A 376 5.50 27.65 3.28
N VAL A 377 4.20 27.68 3.60
CA VAL A 377 3.11 27.45 2.65
C VAL A 377 2.29 28.74 2.49
N PRO A 378 2.02 29.18 1.23
CA PRO A 378 1.21 30.36 0.97
C PRO A 378 -0.15 30.30 1.69
N PRO A 379 -0.55 31.37 2.42
CA PRO A 379 -1.86 31.42 3.08
C PRO A 379 -3.04 31.23 2.12
N SER A 380 -2.87 31.59 0.84
CA SER A 380 -3.87 31.38 -0.22
C SER A 380 -4.10 29.90 -0.50
N LEU A 381 -3.05 29.09 -0.59
CA LEU A 381 -3.13 27.64 -0.74
C LEU A 381 -3.76 26.98 0.50
N VAL A 382 -3.36 27.39 1.70
CA VAL A 382 -3.96 26.89 2.96
C VAL A 382 -5.48 27.17 2.99
N ARG A 383 -5.90 28.36 2.57
CA ARG A 383 -7.31 28.72 2.45
C ARG A 383 -8.02 27.90 1.37
N ALA A 384 -7.41 27.71 0.21
CA ALA A 384 -7.96 26.91 -0.88
C ALA A 384 -8.20 25.45 -0.43
N MET A 385 -7.25 24.87 0.30
CA MET A 385 -7.40 23.54 0.90
C MET A 385 -8.56 23.48 1.89
N ALA A 386 -8.68 24.49 2.77
CA ALA A 386 -9.79 24.57 3.73
C ALA A 386 -11.15 24.69 3.04
N ASP A 387 -11.26 25.58 2.06
CA ASP A 387 -12.47 25.80 1.29
C ASP A 387 -12.83 24.53 0.47
N ARG A 388 -11.83 23.78 -0.01
CA ARG A 388 -12.02 22.48 -0.67
C ARG A 388 -12.61 21.46 0.30
N LEU A 389 -12.08 21.33 1.53
CA LEU A 389 -12.65 20.43 2.55
C LEU A 389 -14.11 20.76 2.87
N VAL A 390 -14.48 22.04 2.93
CA VAL A 390 -15.87 22.45 3.20
C VAL A 390 -16.80 22.05 2.04
N ARG A 391 -16.41 22.38 0.80
CA ARG A 391 -17.29 22.25 -0.38
C ARG A 391 -17.36 20.84 -0.97
N THR A 392 -16.36 19.98 -0.74
CA THR A 392 -16.37 18.60 -1.26
C THR A 392 -17.49 17.78 -0.60
N PRO A 393 -18.39 17.14 -1.37
CA PRO A 393 -19.48 16.34 -0.82
C PRO A 393 -18.99 14.93 -0.39
N GLY A 394 -19.32 14.53 0.84
CA GLY A 394 -19.06 13.16 1.35
C GLY A 394 -17.59 12.85 1.67
N VAL A 395 -17.28 11.54 1.76
CA VAL A 395 -15.92 11.01 1.88
C VAL A 395 -15.49 10.58 0.48
N ASP A 396 -14.67 11.39 -0.18
CA ASP A 396 -14.02 11.03 -1.43
C ASP A 396 -12.53 10.75 -1.19
N TYR A 397 -11.77 10.55 -2.25
CA TYR A 397 -10.32 10.35 -2.15
C TYR A 397 -9.57 11.66 -1.85
N VAL A 398 -10.19 12.82 -2.11
CA VAL A 398 -9.59 14.16 -1.91
C VAL A 398 -9.53 14.52 -0.44
N THR A 399 -10.62 14.33 0.31
CA THR A 399 -10.70 14.84 1.68
C THR A 399 -9.62 14.26 2.60
N PRO A 400 -9.28 12.95 2.58
CA PRO A 400 -8.19 12.42 3.40
C PRO A 400 -6.82 13.00 3.01
N GLN A 401 -6.57 13.20 1.71
CA GLN A 401 -5.29 13.69 1.21
C GLN A 401 -5.08 15.17 1.54
N ILE A 402 -6.12 15.99 1.42
CA ILE A 402 -6.07 17.38 1.89
C ILE A 402 -5.95 17.43 3.42
N ALA A 403 -6.63 16.54 4.15
CA ALA A 403 -6.50 16.47 5.60
C ALA A 403 -5.08 16.10 6.05
N ASP A 404 -4.44 15.15 5.38
CA ASP A 404 -3.04 14.78 5.62
C ASP A 404 -2.09 15.93 5.24
N ALA A 405 -2.38 16.68 4.16
CA ALA A 405 -1.64 17.89 3.81
C ALA A 405 -1.75 18.98 4.89
N PHE A 406 -2.93 19.16 5.51
CA PHE A 406 -3.07 20.03 6.68
C PHE A 406 -2.20 19.56 7.84
N VAL A 407 -2.15 18.26 8.13
CA VAL A 407 -1.27 17.73 9.19
C VAL A 407 0.19 18.06 8.92
N ALA A 408 0.62 18.05 7.65
CA ALA A 408 1.99 18.29 7.22
C ALA A 408 2.46 19.76 7.27
N LEU A 409 1.56 20.74 7.39
CA LEU A 409 1.94 22.17 7.43
C LEU A 409 3.04 22.49 8.49
N PRO A 410 3.76 23.60 8.37
CA PRO A 410 4.51 24.16 9.49
C PRO A 410 3.56 24.59 10.65
N PRO A 411 4.02 24.63 11.91
CA PRO A 411 3.21 25.14 13.03
C PRO A 411 2.75 26.59 12.80
N GLY A 412 1.46 26.86 13.05
CA GLY A 412 0.89 28.23 12.97
C GLY A 412 0.34 28.60 11.60
N GLU A 413 0.70 27.90 10.53
CA GLU A 413 0.27 28.27 9.17
C GLU A 413 -1.21 28.00 8.90
N ALA A 414 -1.85 27.13 9.70
CA ALA A 414 -3.27 26.87 9.54
C ALA A 414 -4.19 27.95 10.14
N GLU A 415 -3.65 29.01 10.77
CA GLU A 415 -4.46 30.07 11.37
C GLU A 415 -5.37 30.75 10.32
N GLY A 416 -4.90 30.90 9.08
CA GLY A 416 -5.68 31.45 7.97
C GLY A 416 -6.89 30.59 7.53
N ALA A 417 -6.94 29.32 7.95
CA ALA A 417 -8.02 28.37 7.71
C ALA A 417 -8.90 28.12 8.93
N ARG A 418 -8.61 28.77 10.08
CA ARG A 418 -9.28 28.53 11.36
C ARG A 418 -10.80 28.52 11.26
N ASP A 419 -11.42 29.58 10.74
CA ASP A 419 -12.89 29.69 10.69
C ASP A 419 -13.55 28.52 9.94
N ARG A 420 -12.89 28.00 8.88
CA ARG A 420 -13.39 26.87 8.10
C ARG A 420 -13.24 25.57 8.89
N LEU A 421 -12.08 25.36 9.51
CA LEU A 421 -11.84 24.20 10.36
C LEU A 421 -12.79 24.18 11.57
N GLU A 422 -13.07 25.33 12.18
CA GLU A 422 -14.05 25.42 13.27
C GLU A 422 -15.48 25.17 12.77
N THR A 423 -15.82 25.63 11.56
CA THR A 423 -17.11 25.31 10.92
C THR A 423 -17.28 23.80 10.76
N ILE A 424 -16.23 23.12 10.28
CA ILE A 424 -16.25 21.65 10.16
C ILE A 424 -16.30 20.98 11.54
N ALA A 425 -15.56 21.47 12.52
CA ALA A 425 -15.54 20.91 13.87
C ALA A 425 -16.90 21.01 14.60
N ARG A 426 -17.70 22.02 14.28
CA ARG A 426 -19.05 22.22 14.83
C ARG A 426 -20.13 21.40 14.11
N ASP A 427 -19.82 20.78 12.98
CA ASP A 427 -20.74 19.92 12.23
C ASP A 427 -20.25 18.46 12.24
N PRO A 428 -20.82 17.58 13.08
CA PRO A 428 -20.48 16.16 13.10
C PRO A 428 -20.62 15.46 11.74
N MET A 429 -21.50 15.95 10.86
CA MET A 429 -21.66 15.40 9.50
C MET A 429 -20.50 15.78 8.57
N ALA A 430 -19.69 16.77 8.94
CA ALA A 430 -18.52 17.24 8.20
C ALA A 430 -17.19 16.63 8.71
N TYR A 431 -17.20 15.91 9.84
CA TYR A 431 -16.07 15.11 10.32
C TYR A 431 -15.45 14.16 9.29
N PRO A 432 -16.23 13.49 8.40
CA PRO A 432 -15.68 12.66 7.35
C PRO A 432 -14.72 13.40 6.41
N LYS A 433 -14.88 14.73 6.31
CA LYS A 433 -14.14 15.58 5.38
C LYS A 433 -12.84 16.08 6.02
N ALA A 434 -12.89 16.53 7.27
CA ALA A 434 -11.71 17.11 7.91
C ALA A 434 -10.81 16.08 8.59
N GLY A 435 -11.36 15.04 9.24
CA GLY A 435 -10.60 14.04 9.98
C GLY A 435 -9.40 14.64 10.74
N ARG A 436 -8.19 14.35 10.27
CA ARG A 436 -6.92 14.82 10.86
C ARG A 436 -6.61 16.30 10.68
N ALA A 437 -7.23 16.99 9.73
CA ALA A 437 -7.12 18.44 9.57
C ALA A 437 -7.58 19.18 10.83
N LEU A 438 -8.51 18.62 11.61
CA LEU A 438 -8.95 19.20 12.88
C LEU A 438 -7.82 19.36 13.89
N SER A 439 -6.73 18.59 13.74
CA SER A 439 -5.54 18.75 14.57
C SER A 439 -4.96 20.18 14.51
N ARG A 440 -5.20 20.88 13.40
CA ARG A 440 -4.70 22.24 13.16
C ARG A 440 -5.44 23.36 13.86
N LEU A 441 -6.59 23.08 14.48
CA LEU A 441 -7.20 24.04 15.39
C LEU A 441 -6.26 24.40 16.56
N ALA A 442 -5.33 23.50 16.91
CA ALA A 442 -4.32 23.75 17.94
C ALA A 442 -3.34 24.89 17.61
N ASP A 443 -3.23 25.29 16.34
CA ASP A 443 -2.38 26.42 15.93
C ASP A 443 -2.88 27.75 16.54
N SER A 444 -4.17 27.84 16.87
CA SER A 444 -4.81 28.97 17.58
C SER A 444 -4.62 28.94 19.10
N GLY A 445 -3.81 28.03 19.63
CA GLY A 445 -3.49 27.91 21.05
C GLY A 445 -4.64 27.36 21.91
N PRO A 446 -4.60 27.52 23.24
CA PRO A 446 -5.50 26.82 24.17
C PRO A 446 -6.98 27.24 24.07
N THR A 447 -7.28 28.32 23.36
CA THR A 447 -8.67 28.81 23.20
C THR A 447 -9.58 27.81 22.48
N VAL A 448 -9.02 26.89 21.69
CA VAL A 448 -9.79 25.86 20.96
C VAL A 448 -10.08 24.59 21.78
N LEU A 449 -9.55 24.48 23.01
CA LEU A 449 -9.72 23.29 23.85
C LEU A 449 -11.19 22.86 24.04
N PRO A 450 -12.15 23.76 24.33
CA PRO A 450 -13.55 23.37 24.47
C PRO A 450 -14.11 22.73 23.20
N LEU A 451 -13.83 23.31 22.03
CA LEU A 451 -14.29 22.80 20.74
C LEU A 451 -13.69 21.41 20.44
N LEU A 452 -12.41 21.20 20.74
CA LEU A 452 -11.75 19.90 20.53
C LEU A 452 -12.29 18.82 21.48
N LEU A 453 -12.62 19.19 22.72
CA LEU A 453 -13.29 18.30 23.67
C LEU A 453 -14.70 17.92 23.19
N ASP A 454 -15.45 18.87 22.63
CA ASP A 454 -16.77 18.60 22.03
C ASP A 454 -16.66 17.63 20.85
N VAL A 455 -15.68 17.84 19.95
CA VAL A 455 -15.40 16.91 18.83
C VAL A 455 -15.10 15.51 19.35
N LEU A 456 -14.22 15.39 20.36
CA LEU A 456 -13.86 14.10 20.95
C LEU A 456 -15.08 13.43 21.60
N ALA A 457 -15.92 14.19 22.30
CA ALA A 457 -17.13 13.68 22.94
C ALA A 457 -18.12 13.13 21.91
N VAL A 458 -18.39 13.88 20.84
CA VAL A 458 -19.29 13.44 19.75
C VAL A 458 -18.73 12.21 19.04
N ALA A 459 -17.43 12.17 18.73
CA ALA A 459 -16.80 11.03 18.09
C ALA A 459 -16.93 9.75 18.96
N ARG A 460 -16.72 9.88 20.27
CA ARG A 460 -16.92 8.77 21.22
C ARG A 460 -18.38 8.33 21.31
N GLU A 461 -19.32 9.27 21.35
CA GLU A 461 -20.75 8.94 21.36
C GLU A 461 -21.13 8.12 20.12
N VAL A 462 -20.70 8.56 18.92
CA VAL A 462 -20.96 7.84 17.67
C VAL A 462 -20.39 6.43 17.73
N ARG A 463 -19.19 6.25 18.30
CA ARG A 463 -18.53 4.96 18.43
C ARG A 463 -19.23 4.04 19.43
N ASP A 464 -19.56 4.55 20.61
CA ASP A 464 -20.07 3.77 21.73
C ASP A 464 -21.56 3.39 21.55
N ARG A 465 -22.26 3.94 20.54
CA ARG A 465 -23.61 3.52 20.15
C ARG A 465 -23.65 2.01 19.82
N PRO A 466 -24.52 1.21 20.48
CA PRO A 466 -24.61 -0.22 20.26
C PRO A 466 -24.97 -0.54 18.81
N VAL A 467 -24.32 -1.56 18.24
CA VAL A 467 -24.50 -1.94 16.84
C VAL A 467 -25.30 -3.24 16.78
N GLU A 468 -26.59 -3.14 16.44
CA GLU A 468 -27.43 -4.34 16.22
C GLU A 468 -27.04 -5.08 14.92
N ARG A 469 -26.66 -4.33 13.87
CA ARG A 469 -26.10 -4.86 12.61
C ARG A 469 -25.11 -3.86 12.00
N VAL A 470 -23.95 -4.35 11.54
CA VAL A 470 -22.97 -3.53 10.81
C VAL A 470 -23.48 -3.35 9.37
N THR A 471 -24.05 -2.18 9.08
CA THR A 471 -24.36 -1.75 7.71
C THR A 471 -23.17 -1.00 7.11
N VAL A 472 -23.14 -0.84 5.78
CA VAL A 472 -22.13 -0.01 5.09
C VAL A 472 -22.15 1.43 5.63
N ALA A 473 -23.35 1.99 5.86
CA ALA A 473 -23.51 3.31 6.45
C ALA A 473 -22.91 3.39 7.86
N ARG A 474 -23.16 2.38 8.71
CA ARG A 474 -22.60 2.33 10.07
C ARG A 474 -21.08 2.17 10.07
N SER A 475 -20.53 1.36 9.17
CA SER A 475 -19.08 1.23 9.03
C SER A 475 -18.42 2.55 8.61
N LEU A 476 -19.09 3.32 7.75
CA LEU A 476 -18.65 4.66 7.37
C LEU A 476 -18.70 5.61 8.58
N GLU A 477 -19.79 5.66 9.33
CA GLU A 477 -19.91 6.47 10.57
C GLU A 477 -18.79 6.16 11.58
N LEU A 478 -18.48 4.88 11.81
CA LEU A 478 -17.41 4.48 12.73
C LEU A 478 -16.03 4.90 12.25
N LYS A 479 -15.75 4.78 10.93
CA LYS A 479 -14.50 5.27 10.34
C LYS A 479 -14.36 6.78 10.49
N VAL A 480 -15.47 7.50 10.31
CA VAL A 480 -15.55 8.96 10.44
C VAL A 480 -15.28 9.40 11.87
N ALA A 481 -15.96 8.78 12.84
CA ALA A 481 -15.75 9.04 14.25
C ALA A 481 -14.29 8.78 14.64
N ALA A 482 -13.70 7.69 14.13
CA ALA A 482 -12.30 7.37 14.42
C ALA A 482 -11.32 8.44 13.90
N GLU A 483 -11.53 9.00 12.71
CA GLU A 483 -10.67 10.07 12.16
C GLU A 483 -10.87 11.42 12.87
N ALA A 484 -12.10 11.76 13.30
CA ALA A 484 -12.34 12.95 14.11
C ALA A 484 -11.72 12.83 15.51
N GLU A 485 -11.89 11.67 16.16
CA GLU A 485 -11.21 11.31 17.41
C GLU A 485 -9.69 11.47 17.25
N ARG A 486 -9.12 10.93 16.16
CA ARG A 486 -7.70 11.08 15.84
C ARG A 486 -7.28 12.54 15.66
N GLY A 487 -8.06 13.32 14.92
CA GLY A 487 -7.81 14.76 14.72
C GLY A 487 -7.77 15.54 16.03
N ALA A 488 -8.73 15.30 16.93
CA ALA A 488 -8.77 15.94 18.24
C ALA A 488 -7.58 15.55 19.13
N ILE A 489 -7.22 14.26 19.16
CA ILE A 489 -6.07 13.77 19.92
C ILE A 489 -4.76 14.40 19.42
N LEU A 490 -4.57 14.45 18.10
CA LEU A 490 -3.42 15.12 17.49
C LEU A 490 -3.41 16.62 17.79
N ALA A 491 -4.58 17.27 17.92
CA ALA A 491 -4.67 18.66 18.37
C ALA A 491 -4.16 18.83 19.81
N PHE A 492 -4.55 17.94 20.73
CA PHE A 492 -4.06 17.97 22.11
C PHE A 492 -2.55 17.72 22.19
N CYS A 493 -2.08 16.77 21.38
CA CYS A 493 -0.65 16.52 21.22
C CYS A 493 0.10 17.78 20.78
N ARG A 494 -0.45 18.51 19.79
CA ARG A 494 0.08 19.80 19.35
C ARG A 494 0.06 20.80 20.49
N LEU A 495 -1.06 21.01 21.20
CA LEU A 495 -1.12 21.97 22.30
C LEU A 495 -0.09 21.71 23.42
N GLY A 496 0.33 20.45 23.59
CA GLY A 496 1.37 20.07 24.53
C GLY A 496 0.96 20.34 25.98
N PRO A 497 1.87 20.74 26.89
CA PRO A 497 1.59 20.82 28.33
C PRO A 497 0.37 21.68 28.70
N VAL A 498 0.01 22.66 27.87
CA VAL A 498 -1.16 23.54 28.10
C VAL A 498 -2.49 22.78 28.03
N ALA A 499 -2.58 21.70 27.24
CA ALA A 499 -3.79 20.88 27.16
C ALA A 499 -3.98 19.97 28.39
N ARG A 500 -2.88 19.63 29.08
CA ARG A 500 -2.84 18.58 30.12
C ARG A 500 -3.97 18.69 31.15
N PRO A 501 -4.22 19.85 31.80
CA PRO A 501 -5.24 19.94 32.86
C PRO A 501 -6.66 19.64 32.37
N ALA A 502 -6.92 19.81 31.08
CA ALA A 502 -8.25 19.63 30.50
C ALA A 502 -8.49 18.23 29.93
N VAL A 503 -7.44 17.52 29.49
CA VAL A 503 -7.60 16.30 28.67
C VAL A 503 -6.89 15.05 29.20
N GLU A 504 -6.00 15.19 30.21
CA GLU A 504 -5.22 14.05 30.72
C GLU A 504 -6.11 12.87 31.12
N ASP A 505 -7.11 13.09 31.97
CA ASP A 505 -8.02 12.04 32.44
C ASP A 505 -8.83 11.42 31.30
N VAL A 506 -9.22 12.23 30.31
CA VAL A 506 -9.96 11.77 29.12
C VAL A 506 -9.10 10.84 28.28
N LEU A 507 -7.83 11.20 28.06
CA LEU A 507 -6.91 10.39 27.27
C LEU A 507 -6.51 9.11 28.01
N TRP A 508 -6.32 9.15 29.33
CA TRP A 508 -6.10 7.94 30.12
C TRP A 508 -7.28 6.97 30.04
N ALA A 509 -8.50 7.45 30.27
CA ALA A 509 -9.70 6.62 30.21
C ALA A 509 -9.92 6.03 28.80
N MET A 510 -9.65 6.82 27.77
CA MET A 510 -9.73 6.35 26.38
C MET A 510 -8.67 5.29 26.09
N LEU A 511 -7.42 5.51 26.51
CA LEU A 511 -6.34 4.55 26.31
C LEU A 511 -6.63 3.22 27.03
N GLU A 512 -7.15 3.26 28.26
CA GLU A 512 -7.58 2.07 28.99
C GLU A 512 -8.69 1.30 28.27
N ALA A 513 -9.74 2.00 27.83
CA ALA A 513 -10.85 1.40 27.10
C ALA A 513 -10.39 0.78 25.76
N ARG A 514 -9.55 1.50 25.01
CA ARG A 514 -9.06 1.05 23.69
C ARG A 514 -8.09 -0.10 23.77
N LEU A 515 -7.18 -0.06 24.75
CA LEU A 515 -6.32 -1.19 25.02
C LEU A 515 -7.18 -2.41 25.43
N ALA A 516 -8.38 -2.22 25.99
CA ALA A 516 -9.31 -3.31 26.29
C ALA A 516 -9.90 -4.05 25.10
N GLU A 517 -9.87 -3.44 23.93
CA GLU A 517 -10.40 -3.99 22.70
C GLU A 517 -9.37 -4.96 22.06
N PRO A 518 -9.80 -6.10 21.47
CA PRO A 518 -8.90 -7.07 20.83
C PRO A 518 -8.32 -6.56 19.50
N VAL A 519 -8.78 -5.42 18.99
CA VAL A 519 -8.33 -4.82 17.75
C VAL A 519 -7.45 -3.61 18.06
N VAL A 520 -6.20 -3.60 17.57
CA VAL A 520 -5.30 -2.46 17.75
C VAL A 520 -5.80 -1.29 16.89
N HIS A 521 -6.09 -0.16 17.54
CA HIS A 521 -6.60 1.05 16.88
C HIS A 521 -5.49 2.10 16.74
N HIS A 522 -5.38 2.75 15.57
CA HIS A 522 -4.43 3.85 15.31
C HIS A 522 -4.55 5.05 16.26
N ASN A 523 -5.67 5.16 16.99
CA ASN A 523 -5.89 6.21 17.98
C ASN A 523 -5.14 5.96 19.29
N ILE A 524 -4.71 4.71 19.55
CA ILE A 524 -3.88 4.35 20.70
C ILE A 524 -2.53 5.06 20.60
N ASP A 525 -1.88 4.95 19.43
CA ASP A 525 -0.59 5.59 19.18
C ASP A 525 -0.71 7.11 19.36
N ALA A 526 -1.70 7.74 18.72
CA ALA A 526 -1.94 9.17 18.85
C ALA A 526 -2.21 9.61 20.31
N ALA A 527 -2.88 8.79 21.13
CA ALA A 527 -3.18 9.11 22.52
C ALA A 527 -1.92 9.06 23.40
N ILE A 528 -1.08 8.05 23.21
CA ILE A 528 0.22 7.94 23.88
C ILE A 528 1.09 9.14 23.49
N ASP A 529 1.14 9.45 22.20
CA ASP A 529 1.85 10.59 21.63
C ASP A 529 1.42 11.91 22.28
N ALA A 530 0.11 12.11 22.43
CA ALA A 530 -0.45 13.27 23.09
C ALA A 530 -0.04 13.33 24.56
N LEU A 531 -0.19 12.25 25.33
CA LEU A 531 0.23 12.19 26.75
C LEU A 531 1.71 12.55 26.91
N LEU A 532 2.60 11.95 26.11
CA LEU A 532 4.03 12.24 26.16
C LEU A 532 4.35 13.70 25.80
N SER A 533 3.68 14.25 24.77
CA SER A 533 3.85 15.65 24.36
C SER A 533 3.32 16.65 25.41
N MET A 534 2.39 16.23 26.26
CA MET A 534 1.89 17.00 27.40
C MET A 534 2.80 16.94 28.64
N GLY A 535 3.94 16.23 28.54
CA GLY A 535 4.89 16.07 29.64
C GLY A 535 4.52 14.97 30.64
N ILE A 536 3.69 14.00 30.23
CA ILE A 536 3.51 12.78 31.01
C ILE A 536 4.80 11.97 30.94
N ASP A 537 5.34 11.64 32.12
CA ASP A 537 6.54 10.81 32.24
C ASP A 537 6.26 9.40 31.65
N PRO A 538 7.12 8.87 30.76
CA PRO A 538 7.10 7.46 30.37
C PRO A 538 6.95 6.49 31.55
N ALA A 539 7.54 6.80 32.71
CA ALA A 539 7.41 5.99 33.91
C ALA A 539 5.97 5.95 34.46
N ALA A 540 5.15 6.99 34.23
CA ALA A 540 3.74 6.98 34.59
C ALA A 540 2.93 6.06 33.67
N LEU A 541 3.26 6.02 32.37
CA LEU A 541 2.69 5.06 31.42
C LEU A 541 3.10 3.62 31.77
N GLU A 542 4.35 3.41 32.18
CA GLU A 542 4.86 2.12 32.66
C GLU A 542 4.18 1.69 33.96
N ALA A 543 4.07 2.57 34.94
CA ALA A 543 3.41 2.26 36.21
C ALA A 543 1.94 1.84 35.99
N ARG A 544 1.26 2.44 35.00
CA ARG A 544 -0.15 2.16 34.71
C ARG A 544 -0.37 0.92 33.85
N PHE A 545 0.48 0.68 32.85
CA PHE A 545 0.28 -0.40 31.87
C PHE A 545 1.32 -1.52 31.90
N GLY A 546 2.42 -1.37 32.63
CA GLY A 546 3.59 -2.26 32.63
C GLY A 546 3.29 -3.70 33.05
N ALA A 547 2.26 -3.90 33.89
CA ALA A 547 1.81 -5.23 34.30
C ALA A 547 0.78 -5.86 33.34
N SER A 548 0.34 -5.14 32.29
CA SER A 548 -0.63 -5.64 31.32
C SER A 548 0.07 -6.25 30.10
N ASP A 549 -0.57 -7.23 29.45
CA ASP A 549 -0.12 -7.79 28.15
C ASP A 549 -0.01 -6.74 27.03
N ARG A 550 -0.50 -5.54 27.30
CA ARG A 550 -0.64 -4.40 26.41
C ARG A 550 0.48 -3.37 26.58
N TRP A 551 1.34 -3.56 27.59
CA TRP A 551 2.56 -2.75 27.79
C TRP A 551 3.42 -2.67 26.54
N ARG A 552 3.42 -3.71 25.70
CA ARG A 552 4.22 -3.73 24.46
C ARG A 552 3.83 -2.62 23.49
N THR A 553 2.54 -2.42 23.27
CA THR A 553 2.07 -1.35 22.39
C THR A 553 2.49 0.00 22.93
N VAL A 554 2.33 0.20 24.25
CA VAL A 554 2.69 1.44 24.95
C VAL A 554 4.20 1.70 24.91
N SER A 555 5.02 0.74 25.32
CA SER A 555 6.49 0.83 25.34
C SER A 555 7.11 0.98 23.95
N GLY A 556 6.59 0.26 22.94
CA GLY A 556 7.03 0.41 21.55
C GLY A 556 6.79 1.83 21.03
N ARG A 557 5.65 2.44 21.40
CA ARG A 557 5.35 3.83 21.03
C ARG A 557 6.18 4.85 21.81
N ILE A 558 6.38 4.66 23.12
CA ILE A 558 7.32 5.47 23.93
C ILE A 558 8.71 5.47 23.31
N TRP A 559 9.22 4.31 22.92
CA TRP A 559 10.53 4.21 22.27
C TRP A 559 10.59 4.96 20.94
N SER A 560 9.56 4.83 20.10
CA SER A 560 9.46 5.60 18.84
C SER A 560 9.43 7.11 19.11
N PHE A 561 8.65 7.55 20.09
CA PHE A 561 8.56 8.95 20.51
C PHE A 561 9.93 9.49 20.92
N GLU A 562 10.65 8.77 21.79
CA GLU A 562 11.97 9.20 22.23
C GLU A 562 12.98 9.24 21.10
N LYS A 563 12.94 8.25 20.20
CA LYS A 563 13.80 8.22 19.01
C LYS A 563 13.54 9.44 18.14
N ASP A 564 12.29 9.71 17.81
CA ASP A 564 11.90 10.85 16.97
C ASP A 564 12.28 12.19 17.64
N ARG A 565 12.07 12.32 18.96
CA ARG A 565 12.53 13.47 19.75
C ARG A 565 14.04 13.66 19.68
N ARG A 566 14.85 12.60 19.76
CA ARG A 566 16.32 12.68 19.69
C ARG A 566 16.83 13.11 18.31
N VAL A 567 16.16 12.71 17.24
CA VAL A 567 16.56 13.08 15.87
C VAL A 567 15.92 14.39 15.39
N GLY A 568 15.22 15.11 16.28
CA GLY A 568 14.53 16.37 15.93
C GLY A 568 13.41 16.18 14.90
N ARG A 569 12.86 14.98 14.77
CA ARG A 569 11.73 14.76 13.86
C ARG A 569 10.49 15.45 14.42
N PRO A 570 9.71 16.14 13.56
CA PRO A 570 8.48 16.77 14.00
C PRO A 570 7.52 15.68 14.48
N PHE A 571 7.07 15.84 15.71
CA PHE A 571 6.18 14.92 16.39
C PHE A 571 4.84 15.61 16.63
N CYS A 572 3.75 15.01 16.17
CA CYS A 572 2.46 15.69 16.04
C CYS A 572 2.58 17.05 15.31
N GLY A 573 3.53 17.18 14.39
CA GLY A 573 3.82 18.44 13.70
C GLY A 573 4.53 19.51 14.53
N ARG A 574 5.16 19.18 15.66
CA ARG A 574 6.08 20.05 16.42
C ARG A 574 7.45 19.40 16.59
N VAL A 575 8.54 20.14 16.37
CA VAL A 575 9.87 19.66 16.77
C VAL A 575 9.98 19.79 18.29
N LEU A 576 10.04 18.66 18.98
CA LEU A 576 10.24 18.64 20.43
C LEU A 576 11.72 18.97 20.74
N PRO A 577 12.01 19.76 21.78
CA PRO A 577 13.39 20.03 22.18
C PRO A 577 14.08 18.73 22.61
N PRO A 578 15.40 18.57 22.33
CA PRO A 578 16.15 17.43 22.81
C PRO A 578 16.16 17.39 24.35
N PRO A 579 16.25 16.20 24.97
CA PRO A 579 16.15 16.04 26.42
C PRO A 579 17.16 16.86 27.24
N GLU A 580 18.27 17.29 26.64
CA GLU A 580 19.40 17.93 27.32
C GLU A 580 19.30 19.47 27.38
N THR A 581 18.29 20.09 26.75
CA THR A 581 18.10 21.56 26.83
C THR A 581 17.19 22.00 27.98
N ALA A 582 16.59 21.07 28.73
CA ALA A 582 15.95 21.38 30.00
C ALA A 582 17.05 21.47 31.07
N GLY A 583 17.55 22.68 31.32
CA GLY A 583 18.55 22.92 32.35
C GLY A 583 18.09 22.42 33.74
N PRO A 584 19.03 22.10 34.64
CA PRO A 584 18.68 21.79 36.03
C PRO A 584 18.22 23.07 36.75
N GLY A 585 16.91 23.23 36.96
CA GLY A 585 16.28 24.28 37.77
C GLY A 585 15.05 24.87 37.05
N ASP A 586 13.85 24.99 37.63
CA ASP A 586 13.42 25.12 39.03
C ASP A 586 12.09 24.35 39.27
N PRO A 587 11.78 23.95 40.52
CA PRO A 587 10.49 23.35 40.91
C PRO A 587 9.28 24.29 40.77
#